data_AF-A0A838G9I6-F1
#
_entry.id   AF-A0A838G9I6-F1
#
_cell.length_a   1.000
_cell.length_b   1.000
_cell.length_c   1.000
_cell.angle_alpha   90.00
_cell.angle_beta   90.00
_cell.angle_gamma   90.00
#
_symmetry.space_group_name_H-M   'P 1'
#
loop_
_entity.id
_entity.type
_entity.pdbx_description
1 polymer ?
#
loop_
_entity_poly.entity_id
_entity_poly.type
_entity_poly.pdbx_seq_one_letter_code
_entity_poly.pdbx_strand_id
1 'polypeptide(L)'
;MQKSESIVRYTAEELRRKRERGESQSDWARAAAMTEEELEAAIASDPDEAGWEYDWDNVIIGFPKPKRQVTVRLDGDIIEWFKETGKGYQTRMNAVLRSYVEAQKRQELERRKRERAEAAASGE
;
A
#
# COMPACT_ATOMS: atom_id res chain seq x y z
N MET A 1 23.09 12.51 4.37
CA MET A 1 21.77 12.56 5.03
C MET A 1 21.85 11.72 6.30
N GLN A 2 21.88 12.39 7.46
CA GLN A 2 21.79 11.71 8.76
C GLN A 2 20.36 11.17 8.89
N LYS A 3 20.20 9.88 9.20
CA LYS A 3 18.89 9.32 9.53
C LYS A 3 18.51 9.86 10.90
N SER A 4 17.37 10.54 11.01
CA SER A 4 16.80 10.88 12.31
C SER A 4 16.39 9.58 13.01
N GLU A 5 16.89 9.38 14.23
CA GLU A 5 16.63 8.23 15.10
C GLU A 5 15.21 8.28 15.73
N SER A 6 14.23 8.92 15.09
CA SER A 6 12.91 9.18 15.68
C SER A 6 11.87 8.09 15.45
N ILE A 7 12.18 7.07 14.64
CA ILE A 7 11.25 5.97 14.40
C ILE A 7 11.43 4.91 15.50
N VAL A 8 10.55 4.96 16.50
CA VAL A 8 10.51 3.98 17.60
C VAL A 8 9.46 2.91 17.33
N ARG A 9 9.77 1.66 17.65
CA ARG A 9 8.82 0.54 17.55
C ARG A 9 8.18 0.30 18.93
N TYR A 10 6.87 0.22 18.95
CA TYR A 10 6.10 -0.21 20.12
C TYR A 10 5.14 -1.32 19.72
N THR A 11 4.88 -2.21 20.67
CA THR A 11 3.78 -3.17 20.60
C THR A 11 2.47 -2.50 21.05
N ALA A 12 1.34 -3.07 20.65
CA ALA A 12 0.02 -2.59 21.07
C ALA A 12 -0.20 -2.66 22.60
N GLU A 13 0.49 -3.57 23.29
CA GLU A 13 0.42 -3.66 24.76
C GLU A 13 1.24 -2.56 25.43
N GLU A 14 2.45 -2.27 24.92
CA GLU A 14 3.28 -1.16 25.41
C GLU A 14 2.58 0.18 25.24
N LEU A 15 1.94 0.44 24.10
CA LEU A 15 1.18 1.67 23.89
C LEU A 15 0.01 1.82 24.88
N ARG A 16 -0.68 0.72 25.18
CA ARG A 16 -1.76 0.71 26.19
C ARG A 16 -1.23 1.04 27.58
N ARG A 17 -0.14 0.39 28.00
CA ARG A 17 0.50 0.68 29.29
C ARG A 17 1.01 2.12 29.38
N LYS A 18 1.57 2.67 28.30
CA LYS A 18 1.98 4.08 28.25
C LYS A 18 0.80 5.02 28.44
N ARG A 19 -0.35 4.71 27.85
CA ARG A 19 -1.59 5.47 28.04
C ARG A 19 -2.08 5.39 29.48
N GLU A 20 -2.07 4.21 30.10
CA GLU A 20 -2.44 4.02 31.50
C GLU A 20 -1.52 4.79 32.47
N ARG A 21 -0.23 4.89 32.14
CA ARG A 21 0.75 5.67 32.91
C ARG A 21 0.70 7.19 32.64
N GLY A 22 -0.19 7.66 31.76
CA GLY A 22 -0.28 9.08 31.40
C GLY A 22 0.87 9.59 30.53
N GLU A 23 1.66 8.70 29.93
CA GLU A 23 2.78 9.04 29.03
C GLU A 23 2.33 9.27 27.58
N SER A 24 1.02 9.16 27.31
CA SER A 24 0.44 9.53 26.03
C SER A 24 0.46 11.04 25.88
N GLN A 25 1.15 11.54 24.86
CA GLN A 25 1.17 12.97 24.54
C GLN A 25 -0.11 13.45 23.84
N SER A 26 -0.97 12.53 23.40
CA SER A 26 -2.23 12.84 22.72
C SER A 26 -3.37 13.13 23.71
N ASP A 27 -4.07 14.24 23.50
CA ASP A 27 -5.31 14.57 24.21
C ASP A 27 -6.50 13.86 23.58
N TRP A 28 -6.73 12.63 24.04
CA TRP A 28 -7.81 11.77 23.56
C TRP A 28 -9.20 12.26 23.99
N ALA A 29 -9.31 13.03 25.08
CA ALA A 29 -10.58 13.55 25.55
C ALA A 29 -11.08 14.66 24.63
N ARG A 30 -10.19 15.58 24.23
CA ARG A 30 -10.48 16.59 23.22
C ARG A 30 -10.88 15.96 21.89
N ALA A 31 -10.11 14.98 21.40
CA ALA A 31 -10.40 14.31 20.14
C ALA A 31 -11.76 13.60 20.15
N ALA A 32 -12.14 12.97 21.25
CA ALA A 32 -13.44 12.28 21.38
C ALA A 32 -14.63 13.24 21.51
N ALA A 33 -14.39 14.48 21.94
CA ALA A 33 -15.43 15.51 22.11
C ALA A 33 -15.60 16.40 20.87
N MET A 34 -14.68 16.33 19.91
CA MET A 34 -14.68 17.14 18.69
C MET A 34 -15.88 16.77 17.80
N THR A 35 -16.58 17.77 17.28
CA THR A 35 -17.69 17.52 16.34
C THR A 35 -17.19 17.29 14.92
N GLU A 36 -18.05 16.75 14.06
CA GLU A 36 -17.71 16.53 12.65
C GLU A 36 -17.43 17.87 11.94
N GLU A 37 -18.19 18.92 12.23
CA GLU A 37 -18.02 20.24 11.62
C GLU A 37 -16.69 20.89 12.05
N GLU A 38 -16.31 20.73 13.31
CA GLU A 38 -15.02 21.20 13.82
C GLU A 38 -13.86 20.41 13.21
N LEU A 39 -14.04 19.10 12.99
CA LEU A 39 -13.08 18.24 12.34
C LEU A 39 -12.88 18.63 10.88
N GLU A 40 -13.96 18.82 10.11
CA GLU A 40 -13.90 19.26 8.71
C GLU A 40 -13.21 20.62 8.57
N ALA A 41 -13.55 21.58 9.45
CA ALA A 41 -12.90 22.89 9.46
C ALA A 41 -11.41 22.80 9.82
N ALA A 42 -11.03 21.90 10.72
CA ALA A 42 -9.63 21.67 11.08
C ALA A 42 -8.85 21.06 9.90
N ILE A 43 -9.41 20.06 9.20
CA ILE A 43 -8.79 19.47 7.99
C ILE A 43 -8.66 20.52 6.89
N ALA A 44 -9.71 21.28 6.60
CA ALA A 44 -9.71 22.28 5.52
C ALA A 44 -8.75 23.45 5.78
N SER A 45 -8.43 23.74 7.04
CA SER A 45 -7.48 24.79 7.43
C SER A 45 -6.04 24.29 7.63
N ASP A 46 -5.80 22.98 7.54
CA ASP A 46 -4.48 22.38 7.71
C ASP A 46 -3.59 22.68 6.48
N PRO A 47 -2.47 23.43 6.64
CA PRO A 47 -1.52 23.68 5.56
C PRO A 47 -0.87 22.39 5.02
N ASP A 48 -0.79 21.34 5.82
CA ASP A 48 -0.22 20.05 5.40
C ASP A 48 -1.18 19.29 4.47
N GLU A 49 -2.48 19.59 4.50
CA GLU A 49 -3.49 19.01 3.62
C GLU A 49 -3.65 19.80 2.31
N ALA A 50 -3.19 21.06 2.29
CA ALA A 50 -3.36 21.95 1.14
C ALA A 50 -2.56 21.47 -0.09
N GLY A 51 -3.27 21.10 -1.16
CA GLY A 51 -2.69 20.79 -2.47
C GLY A 51 -2.39 19.32 -2.74
N TRP A 52 -2.84 18.41 -1.88
CA TRP A 52 -2.72 16.97 -2.09
C TRP A 52 -3.93 16.43 -2.86
N GLU A 53 -3.68 15.88 -4.06
CA GLU A 53 -4.68 15.11 -4.80
C GLU A 53 -4.43 13.62 -4.56
N TYR A 54 -5.38 12.95 -3.91
CA TYR A 54 -5.26 11.53 -3.60
C TYR A 54 -5.67 10.68 -4.80
N ASP A 55 -4.73 9.90 -5.34
CA ASP A 55 -5.02 8.84 -6.32
C ASP A 55 -5.59 7.60 -5.62
N TRP A 56 -6.90 7.60 -5.45
CA TRP A 56 -7.64 6.49 -4.82
C TRP A 56 -7.62 5.21 -5.66
N ASP A 57 -7.31 5.29 -6.96
CA ASP A 57 -7.29 4.12 -7.85
C ASP A 57 -6.05 3.23 -7.59
N ASN A 58 -4.97 3.79 -7.05
CA ASN A 58 -3.72 3.09 -6.79
C ASN A 58 -3.42 2.85 -5.30
N VAL A 59 -4.38 3.13 -4.40
CA VAL A 59 -4.22 2.88 -2.96
C VAL A 59 -4.10 1.38 -2.66
N ILE A 60 -3.01 1.00 -2.00
CA ILE A 60 -2.83 -0.34 -1.44
C ILE A 60 -3.49 -0.37 -0.06
N ILE A 61 -4.68 -0.96 0.04
CA ILE A 61 -5.36 -1.15 1.32
C ILE A 61 -4.68 -2.30 2.09
N GLY A 62 -4.11 -1.99 3.26
CA GLY A 62 -3.49 -2.94 4.18
C GLY A 62 -1.97 -3.03 4.07
N PHE A 63 -1.36 -3.91 4.88
CA PHE A 63 0.09 -4.10 4.87
C PHE A 63 0.54 -4.82 3.59
N PRO A 64 1.67 -4.39 2.97
CA PRO A 64 2.22 -5.12 1.84
C PRO A 64 2.58 -6.54 2.28
N LYS A 65 2.09 -7.54 1.54
CA LYS A 65 2.40 -8.94 1.83
C LYS A 65 3.93 -9.13 1.84
N PRO A 66 4.49 -9.86 2.82
CA PRO A 66 5.92 -10.12 2.86
C PRO A 66 6.36 -10.82 1.58
N LYS A 67 7.47 -10.34 1.00
CA LYS A 67 8.09 -10.97 -0.15
C LYS A 67 8.64 -12.33 0.27
N ARG A 68 8.47 -13.35 -0.58
CA ARG A 68 9.08 -14.67 -0.36
C ARG A 68 10.43 -14.69 -1.06
N GLN A 69 11.48 -15.03 -0.35
CA GLN A 69 12.78 -15.29 -0.94
C GLN A 69 12.72 -16.64 -1.65
N VAL A 70 12.99 -16.62 -2.96
CA VAL A 70 13.05 -17.83 -3.80
C VAL A 70 14.32 -17.80 -4.62
N THR A 71 14.86 -18.98 -4.92
CA THR A 71 15.99 -19.12 -5.84
C THR A 71 15.44 -19.43 -7.23
N VAL A 72 15.70 -18.54 -8.19
CA VAL A 72 15.29 -18.68 -9.59
C VAL A 72 16.51 -18.48 -10.49
N ARG A 73 16.56 -19.20 -11.61
CA ARG A 73 17.54 -18.95 -12.67
C ARG A 73 16.91 -18.02 -13.70
N LEU A 74 17.59 -16.93 -14.00
CA LEU A 74 17.21 -15.94 -15.02
C LEU A 74 18.39 -15.79 -15.96
N ASP A 75 18.11 -15.37 -17.20
CA ASP A 75 19.15 -15.09 -18.17
C ASP A 75 20.07 -13.96 -17.70
N GLY A 76 21.36 -14.09 -18.01
CA GLY A 76 22.39 -13.19 -17.49
C GLY A 76 22.23 -11.75 -17.96
N ASP A 77 21.87 -11.58 -19.23
CA ASP A 77 21.59 -10.30 -19.88
C ASP A 77 20.44 -9.54 -19.21
N ILE A 78 19.36 -10.24 -18.83
CA ILE A 78 18.24 -9.65 -18.09
C ILE A 78 18.73 -9.12 -16.73
N ILE A 79 19.54 -9.91 -16.02
CA ILE A 79 20.07 -9.50 -14.71
C ILE A 79 20.99 -8.29 -14.87
N GLU A 80 21.86 -8.29 -15.87
CA GLU A 80 22.78 -7.19 -16.15
C GLU A 80 22.02 -5.90 -16.46
N TRP A 81 21.05 -5.96 -17.37
CA TRP A 81 20.20 -4.82 -17.72
C TRP A 81 19.51 -4.23 -16.48
N PHE A 82 18.91 -5.07 -15.63
CA PHE A 82 18.29 -4.57 -14.40
C PHE A 82 19.34 -3.97 -13.45
N LYS A 83 20.52 -4.56 -13.31
CA LYS A 83 21.58 -4.01 -12.45
C LYS A 83 22.06 -2.63 -12.90
N GLU A 84 22.12 -2.36 -14.21
CA GLU A 84 22.48 -1.05 -14.76
C GLU A 84 21.54 0.06 -14.31
N THR A 85 20.26 -0.26 -14.04
CA THR A 85 19.29 0.70 -13.48
C THR A 85 19.61 1.13 -12.04
N GLY A 86 20.65 0.57 -11.41
CA GLY A 86 21.19 0.98 -10.13
C GLY A 86 20.54 0.30 -8.92
N LYS A 87 20.63 0.95 -7.75
CA LYS A 87 20.09 0.41 -6.49
C LYS A 87 18.59 0.12 -6.61
N GLY A 88 18.16 -1.00 -6.06
CA GLY A 88 16.76 -1.43 -6.09
C GLY A 88 16.35 -2.20 -7.35
N TYR A 89 17.31 -2.67 -8.15
CA TYR A 89 17.03 -3.43 -9.38
C TYR A 89 16.08 -4.62 -9.16
N GLN A 90 16.24 -5.34 -8.04
CA GLN A 90 15.34 -6.46 -7.70
C GLN A 90 13.89 -6.00 -7.48
N THR A 91 13.69 -4.81 -6.89
CA THR A 91 12.34 -4.25 -6.71
C THR A 91 11.73 -3.88 -8.05
N ARG A 92 12.50 -3.28 -8.97
CA ARG A 92 12.04 -2.98 -10.34
C ARG A 92 11.71 -4.24 -11.12
N MET A 93 12.60 -5.24 -11.07
CA MET A 93 12.36 -6.55 -11.69
C MET A 93 11.08 -7.20 -11.16
N ASN A 94 10.87 -7.17 -9.86
CA ASN A 94 9.63 -7.68 -9.25
C ASN A 94 8.37 -6.88 -9.67
N ALA A 95 8.49 -5.56 -9.89
CA ALA A 95 7.38 -4.74 -10.37
C ALA A 95 6.96 -5.14 -11.80
N VAL A 96 7.93 -5.40 -12.68
CA VAL A 96 7.69 -5.88 -14.05
C VAL A 96 7.03 -7.27 -14.03
N LEU A 97 7.54 -8.19 -13.22
CA LEU A 97 6.92 -9.52 -13.08
C LEU A 97 5.48 -9.42 -12.56
N ARG A 98 5.22 -8.51 -11.63
CA ARG A 98 3.89 -8.26 -11.09
C ARG A 98 2.94 -7.73 -12.16
N SER A 99 3.33 -6.72 -12.93
CA SER A 99 2.47 -6.14 -13.97
C SER A 99 2.10 -7.18 -15.03
N TYR A 100 3.05 -8.04 -15.41
CA TYR A 100 2.77 -9.16 -16.32
C TYR A 100 1.73 -10.13 -15.74
N VAL A 101 1.89 -10.56 -14.48
CA VAL A 101 0.94 -11.46 -13.82
C VAL A 101 -0.45 -10.84 -13.72
N GLU A 102 -0.55 -9.54 -13.41
CA GLU A 102 -1.82 -8.83 -13.31
C GLU A 102 -2.51 -8.70 -14.67
N ALA A 103 -1.76 -8.40 -15.73
CA ALA A 103 -2.28 -8.39 -17.10
C ALA A 103 -2.84 -9.76 -17.52
N GLN A 104 -2.11 -10.84 -17.24
CA GLN A 104 -2.56 -12.22 -17.53
C GLN A 104 -3.84 -12.57 -16.78
N LYS A 105 -3.93 -12.23 -15.48
CA LYS A 105 -5.15 -12.46 -14.69
C LYS A 105 -6.36 -11.70 -15.23
N ARG A 106 -6.15 -10.47 -15.71
CA ARG A 106 -7.22 -9.67 -16.31
C ARG A 106 -7.74 -10.32 -17.58
N GLN A 107 -6.86 -10.76 -18.47
CA GLN A 107 -7.26 -11.46 -19.70
C GLN A 107 -8.05 -12.73 -19.40
N GLU A 108 -7.59 -13.53 -18.44
CA GLU A 108 -8.31 -14.74 -17.99
C GLU A 108 -9.71 -14.42 -17.47
N LEU A 109 -9.84 -13.37 -16.65
CA LEU A 109 -11.13 -12.94 -16.11
C LEU A 109 -12.09 -12.54 -17.23
N GLU A 110 -11.61 -11.77 -18.21
CA GLU A 110 -12.43 -11.33 -19.35
C GLU A 110 -12.84 -12.51 -20.24
N ARG A 111 -11.96 -13.47 -20.47
CA ARG A 111 -12.31 -14.71 -21.19
C ARG A 111 -13.43 -15.46 -20.46
N ARG A 112 -13.29 -15.67 -19.15
CA ARG A 112 -14.30 -16.37 -18.34
C ARG A 112 -15.64 -15.63 -18.29
N LYS A 113 -15.63 -14.29 -18.31
CA LYS A 113 -16.86 -13.50 -18.40
C LYS A 113 -17.57 -13.72 -19.74
N ARG A 114 -16.83 -13.72 -20.85
CA ARG A 114 -17.37 -13.98 -22.19
C ARG A 114 -17.98 -15.38 -22.30
N GLU A 115 -17.23 -16.40 -21.88
CA GLU A 115 -17.70 -17.80 -21.88
C GLU A 115 -19.00 -17.96 -21.07
N ARG A 116 -19.11 -17.29 -19.92
CA ARG A 116 -20.34 -17.29 -19.11
C ARG A 116 -21.51 -16.57 -19.78
N ALA A 117 -21.25 -15.45 -20.47
CA ALA A 117 -22.28 -14.71 -21.19
C ALA A 117 -22.78 -15.50 -22.41
N GLU A 118 -21.89 -16.17 -23.14
CA GLU A 118 -22.23 -17.04 -24.26
C GLU A 118 -23.02 -18.28 -23.81
N ALA A 119 -22.62 -18.91 -22.70
CA ALA A 119 -23.38 -20.02 -22.10
C ALA A 119 -24.78 -19.59 -21.63
N ALA A 120 -24.93 -18.36 -21.12
CA ALA A 120 -26.23 -17.81 -20.75
C ALA A 120 -27.11 -17.51 -21.97
N ALA A 121 -26.53 -17.08 -23.09
CA ALA A 121 -27.26 -16.75 -24.32
C ALA A 121 -27.63 -17.96 -25.19
N SER A 122 -26.99 -19.12 -24.97
CA SER A 122 -27.24 -20.38 -25.70
C SER A 122 -28.14 -21.36 -24.94
N GLY A 123 -28.61 -20.97 -23.76
CA GLY A 123 -29.46 -21.79 -22.87
C GLY A 123 -30.96 -21.45 -22.90
N GLU A 124 -31.43 -20.68 -23.88
CA GLU A 124 -32.85 -20.46 -24.22
C GLU A 124 -33.24 -21.25 -25.48
#